data_AF-A0A2H1WUN6-F1
#
_entry.id   AF-A0A2H1WUN6-F1
#
_cell.length_a   1.000
_cell.length_b   1.000
_cell.length_c   1.000
_cell.angle_alpha   90.00
_cell.angle_beta   90.00
_cell.angle_gamma   90.00
#
_symmetry.space_group_name_H-M   'P 1'
#
loop_
_entity.id
_entity.type
_entity.pdbx_description
1 polymer ?
#
loop_
_entity_poly.entity_id
_entity_poly.type
_entity_poly.pdbx_seq_one_letter_code
_entity_poly.pdbx_strand_id
1 'polypeptide(L)'
;MSEAASPTLWEELMSPLNLVLIAIIVYLVYKIIKSNFESEVTVAPPPPSLPKLRKDLTVAEIKKYDGTQPDGRVLLAVNGTIFDVTKGKRFYGP
;
A
#
# COMPACT_ATOMS: atom_id res chain seq x y z
N MET A 1 -20.53 -57.26 7.54
CA MET A 1 -19.89 -56.21 6.73
C MET A 1 -20.54 -54.91 7.12
N SER A 2 -19.83 -54.05 7.84
CA SER A 2 -20.35 -52.75 8.29
C SER A 2 -19.97 -51.73 7.22
N GLU A 3 -20.94 -51.34 6.41
CA GLU A 3 -20.76 -50.30 5.38
C GLU A 3 -20.64 -48.95 6.10
N ALA A 4 -19.41 -48.47 6.25
CA ALA A 4 -19.14 -47.14 6.79
C ALA A 4 -19.56 -46.12 5.73
N ALA A 5 -20.79 -45.61 5.83
CA ALA A 5 -21.23 -44.46 5.07
C ALA A 5 -20.31 -43.29 5.44
N SER A 6 -19.38 -42.94 4.54
CA SER A 6 -18.54 -41.76 4.67
C SER A 6 -19.45 -40.54 4.84
N PRO A 7 -19.27 -39.72 5.89
CA PRO A 7 -20.06 -38.52 6.04
C PRO A 7 -19.91 -37.69 4.76
N THR A 8 -21.03 -37.28 4.19
CA THR A 8 -20.99 -36.43 2.99
C THR A 8 -20.22 -35.15 3.35
N LEU A 9 -19.48 -34.59 2.41
CA LEU A 9 -18.68 -33.36 2.65
C LEU A 9 -19.49 -32.25 3.33
N TRP A 10 -20.80 -32.21 3.11
CA TRP A 10 -21.73 -31.29 3.75
C TRP A 10 -21.91 -31.53 5.26
N GLU A 11 -21.92 -32.78 5.72
CA GLU A 11 -22.00 -33.13 7.15
C GLU A 11 -20.69 -32.80 7.87
N GLU A 12 -19.54 -33.07 7.23
CA GLU A 12 -18.25 -32.64 7.76
C GLU A 12 -18.14 -31.11 7.77
N LEU A 13 -18.68 -30.42 6.77
CA LEU A 13 -18.66 -28.95 6.70
C LEU A 13 -19.64 -28.29 7.69
N MET A 14 -20.80 -28.90 7.91
CA MET A 14 -21.85 -28.43 8.85
C MET A 14 -21.63 -28.90 10.29
N SER A 15 -20.56 -29.65 10.55
CA SER A 15 -20.09 -29.93 11.91
C SER A 15 -19.94 -28.62 12.69
N PRO A 16 -20.44 -28.55 13.94
CA PRO A 16 -20.39 -27.34 14.75
C PRO A 16 -18.97 -26.82 14.97
N LEU A 17 -17.97 -27.72 14.98
CA LEU A 17 -16.56 -27.35 15.08
C LEU A 17 -16.06 -26.65 13.80
N ASN A 18 -16.42 -27.18 12.64
CA ASN A 18 -15.98 -26.64 11.36
C ASN A 18 -16.67 -25.32 11.04
N LEU A 19 -17.92 -25.11 11.45
CA LEU A 19 -18.59 -23.81 11.36
C LEU A 19 -17.85 -22.72 12.15
N VAL A 20 -17.41 -23.02 13.38
CA VAL A 20 -16.60 -22.10 14.18
C VAL A 20 -15.27 -21.81 13.49
N LEU A 21 -14.60 -22.85 12.97
CA LEU A 21 -13.35 -22.68 12.24
C LEU A 21 -13.52 -21.82 10.98
N ILE A 22 -14.57 -22.05 10.20
CA ILE A 22 -14.90 -21.25 9.00
C ILE A 22 -15.17 -19.79 9.40
N ALA A 23 -15.94 -19.54 10.46
CA ALA A 23 -16.19 -18.19 10.94
C ALA A 23 -14.90 -17.47 11.34
N ILE A 24 -13.97 -18.16 12.01
CA ILE A 24 -12.64 -17.63 12.35
C ILE A 24 -11.84 -17.35 11.08
N ILE A 25 -11.81 -18.28 10.11
CA ILE A 25 -11.10 -18.10 8.84
C ILE A 25 -11.65 -16.88 8.08
N VAL A 26 -12.97 -16.78 7.94
CA VAL A 26 -13.64 -15.64 7.28
C VAL A 26 -13.33 -14.34 8.00
N TYR A 27 -13.35 -14.32 9.33
CA TYR A 27 -13.00 -13.15 10.13
C TYR A 27 -11.53 -12.74 9.93
N LEU A 28 -10.60 -13.69 9.92
CA LEU A 28 -9.18 -13.43 9.69
C LEU A 28 -8.93 -12.92 8.27
N VAL A 29 -9.55 -13.54 7.25
CA VAL A 29 -9.46 -13.09 5.86
C VAL A 29 -10.01 -11.67 5.73
N TYR A 30 -11.18 -11.40 6.31
CA TYR A 30 -11.75 -10.05 6.36
C TYR A 30 -10.77 -9.05 7.03
N LYS A 31 -10.19 -9.43 8.17
CA LYS A 31 -9.23 -8.58 8.90
C LYS A 31 -7.96 -8.32 8.10
N ILE A 32 -7.42 -9.32 7.39
CA ILE A 32 -6.22 -9.19 6.56
C ILE A 32 -6.49 -8.26 5.37
N ILE A 33 -7.62 -8.45 4.67
CA ILE A 33 -7.99 -7.60 3.53
C ILE A 33 -8.22 -6.16 4.00
N LYS A 34 -8.94 -5.97 5.10
CA LYS A 34 -9.18 -4.64 5.68
C LYS A 34 -7.89 -3.97 6.15
N SER A 35 -6.99 -4.70 6.80
CA SER A 35 -5.69 -4.19 7.26
C SER A 35 -4.75 -3.80 6.11
N ASN A 36 -4.78 -4.54 5.00
CA ASN A 36 -4.02 -4.17 3.80
C ASN A 36 -4.59 -2.90 3.14
N PHE A 37 -5.90 -2.65 3.27
CA PHE A 37 -6.53 -1.48 2.71
C PHE A 37 -6.31 -0.22 3.56
N GLU A 38 -6.31 -0.35 4.90
CA GLU A 38 -5.91 0.74 5.81
C GLU A 38 -4.42 1.10 5.73
N SER A 39 -3.62 0.29 5.03
CA SER A 39 -2.22 0.61 4.71
C SER A 39 -2.09 1.59 3.53
N GLU A 40 -3.20 2.07 2.97
CA GLU A 40 -3.20 3.23 2.08
C GLU A 40 -2.85 4.46 2.90
N VAL A 41 -1.53 4.69 2.97
CA VAL A 41 -0.86 5.94 3.29
C VAL A 41 -1.83 7.08 3.04
N THR A 42 -2.21 7.77 4.10
CA THR A 42 -2.93 9.04 4.06
C THR A 42 -2.09 10.01 3.24
N VAL A 43 -2.22 9.95 1.91
CA VAL A 43 -1.70 10.96 1.01
C VAL A 43 -2.60 12.14 1.27
N ALA A 44 -2.13 13.02 2.16
CA ALA A 44 -2.66 14.35 2.33
C ALA A 44 -2.96 14.93 0.93
N PRO A 45 -4.09 15.64 0.76
CA PRO A 45 -4.56 16.11 -0.53
C PRO A 45 -3.38 16.66 -1.32
N PRO A 46 -3.19 16.21 -2.59
CA PRO A 46 -2.03 16.59 -3.36
C PRO A 46 -1.88 18.11 -3.28
N PRO A 47 -0.77 18.64 -2.77
CA PRO A 47 -0.56 20.08 -2.77
C PRO A 47 -0.72 20.55 -4.22
N PRO A 48 -1.37 21.72 -4.42
CA PRO A 48 -1.75 22.21 -5.74
C PRO A 48 -0.59 22.02 -6.70
N SER A 49 -0.85 21.33 -7.80
CA SER A 49 0.17 20.86 -8.73
C SER A 49 1.10 22.03 -9.06
N LEU A 50 2.28 22.01 -8.48
CA LEU A 50 3.22 23.07 -8.68
C LEU A 50 3.56 23.10 -10.17
N PRO A 51 3.80 24.29 -10.75
CA PRO A 51 4.09 24.42 -12.17
C PRO A 51 5.16 23.43 -12.58
N LYS A 52 4.90 22.67 -13.65
CA LYS A 52 5.87 21.71 -14.19
C LYS A 52 7.15 22.49 -14.47
N LEU A 53 8.21 22.23 -13.70
CA LEU A 53 9.53 22.79 -13.96
C LEU A 53 10.05 22.14 -15.25
N ARG A 54 9.69 22.70 -16.40
CA ARG A 54 10.32 22.42 -17.70
C ARG A 54 11.58 23.27 -17.82
N LYS A 55 12.46 23.15 -16.83
CA LYS A 55 13.70 23.91 -16.77
C LYS A 55 14.83 22.92 -16.56
N ASP A 56 15.86 23.07 -17.37
CA ASP A 56 17.10 22.32 -17.19
C ASP A 56 17.72 22.83 -15.89
N LEU A 57 17.56 22.05 -14.82
CA LEU A 57 18.17 22.35 -13.54
C LEU A 57 19.56 21.74 -13.51
N THR A 58 20.52 22.53 -13.06
CA THR A 58 21.85 22.04 -12.72
C THR A 58 21.78 21.16 -11.48
N VAL A 59 22.78 20.28 -11.30
CA VAL A 59 22.87 19.40 -10.12
C VAL A 59 22.81 20.19 -8.80
N ALA A 60 23.41 21.39 -8.79
CA ALA A 60 23.40 22.28 -7.62
C ALA A 60 22.00 22.83 -7.29
N GLU A 61 21.16 23.02 -8.31
CA GLU A 61 19.77 23.46 -8.11
C GLU A 61 18.88 22.30 -7.69
N ILE A 62 19.06 21.11 -8.27
CA ILE A 62 18.31 19.89 -7.89
C ILE A 62 18.56 19.53 -6.42
N LYS A 63 19.80 19.65 -5.95
CA LYS A 63 20.18 19.34 -4.56
C LYS A 63 19.41 20.15 -3.52
N LYS A 64 18.88 21.32 -3.87
CA LYS A 64 18.03 22.11 -2.96
C LYS A 64 16.72 21.37 -2.66
N TYR A 65 16.21 20.58 -3.60
CA TYR A 65 14.93 19.88 -3.51
C TYR A 65 15.05 18.49 -2.89
N ASP A 66 15.43 18.44 -1.61
CA ASP A 66 15.57 17.21 -0.80
C ASP A 66 14.38 16.95 0.15
N GLY A 67 13.36 17.82 0.16
CA GLY A 67 12.18 17.70 1.01
C GLY A 67 12.26 18.37 2.38
N THR A 68 13.38 19.01 2.73
CA THR A 68 13.56 19.81 3.97
C THR A 68 13.00 21.23 3.88
N GLN A 69 12.65 21.63 2.66
CA GLN A 69 12.19 22.97 2.32
C GLN A 69 10.75 23.20 2.80
N PRO A 70 10.30 24.47 2.98
CA PRO A 70 8.92 24.76 3.35
C PRO A 70 7.90 24.23 2.33
N ASP A 71 8.28 24.16 1.05
CA ASP A 71 7.47 23.55 -0.02
C ASP A 71 7.43 22.02 0.04
N GLY A 72 8.35 21.38 0.78
CA GLY A 72 8.45 19.93 0.95
C GLY A 72 8.74 19.14 -0.33
N ARG A 73 9.06 19.81 -1.44
CA ARG A 73 9.24 19.18 -2.76
C ARG A 73 10.55 18.38 -2.80
N VAL A 74 10.46 17.17 -3.36
CA VAL A 74 11.60 16.28 -3.58
C VAL A 74 11.78 16.06 -5.09
N LEU A 75 12.95 16.45 -5.62
CA LEU A 75 13.33 16.18 -7.01
C LEU A 75 14.45 15.15 -7.04
N LEU A 76 14.34 14.18 -7.95
CA LEU A 76 15.35 13.16 -8.17
C LEU A 76 15.80 13.18 -9.62
N ALA A 77 17.12 13.27 -9.85
CA ALA A 77 17.69 13.14 -11.18
C ALA A 77 18.16 11.71 -11.41
N VAL A 78 17.67 11.05 -12.47
CA VAL A 78 18.11 9.72 -12.90
C VAL A 78 18.46 9.79 -14.38
N ASN A 79 19.71 9.44 -14.72
CA ASN A 79 20.21 9.45 -16.10
C ASN A 79 19.91 10.77 -16.87
N GLY A 80 20.14 11.91 -16.20
CA GLY A 80 19.88 13.24 -16.77
C GLY A 80 18.41 13.65 -16.85
N THR A 81 17.47 12.80 -16.43
CA THR A 81 16.04 13.12 -16.36
C THR A 81 15.64 13.47 -14.95
N ILE A 82 14.87 14.55 -14.76
CA ILE A 82 14.42 15.02 -13.46
C ILE A 82 12.99 14.55 -13.20
N PHE A 83 12.79 13.90 -12.06
CA PHE A 83 11.50 13.40 -11.60
C PHE A 83 11.07 14.13 -10.33
N ASP A 84 9.80 14.51 -10.28
CA ASP A 84 9.17 15.00 -9.04
C ASP A 84 8.63 13.80 -8.25
N VAL A 85 9.34 13.47 -7.17
CA VAL A 85 9.03 12.31 -6.30
C VAL A 85 8.42 12.76 -4.97
N THR A 86 7.85 13.97 -4.92
CA THR A 86 7.25 14.54 -3.70
C THR A 86 6.14 13.64 -3.12
N LYS A 87 5.41 12.90 -3.96
CA LYS A 87 4.42 11.91 -3.51
C LYS A 87 5.03 10.76 -2.69
N GLY A 88 6.29 10.43 -2.96
CA GLY A 88 7.07 9.40 -2.28
C GLY A 88 7.98 9.95 -1.19
N LYS A 89 7.64 11.09 -0.56
CA LYS A 89 8.51 11.75 0.44
C LYS A 89 9.02 10.80 1.52
N ARG A 90 8.21 9.84 1.97
CA ARG A 90 8.60 8.80 2.95
C ARG A 90 9.81 7.94 2.51
N PHE A 91 10.02 7.77 1.21
CA PHE A 91 11.10 6.95 0.65
C PHE A 91 12.31 7.79 0.24
N TYR A 92 12.10 9.04 -0.17
CA TYR A 92 13.13 9.87 -0.82
C TYR A 92 13.52 11.12 -0.03
N GLY A 93 12.82 11.44 1.05
CA GLY A 93 13.14 12.54 1.97
C GLY A 93 13.39 12.03 3.40
N PRO A 94 14.03 12.86 4.26
CA PRO A 94 14.16 12.60 5.69
C PRO A 94 12.84 12.75 6.46
#